data_AF-A0A1I2VX55-F1
#
_entry.id   AF-A0A1I2VX55-F1
#
_cell.length_a   1.000
_cell.length_b   1.000
_cell.length_c   1.000
_cell.angle_alpha   90.00
_cell.angle_beta   90.00
_cell.angle_gamma   90.00
#
_symmetry.space_group_name_H-M   'P 1'
#
loop_
_entity.id
_entity.type
_entity.pdbx_description
1 polymer ?
#
loop_
_entity_poly.entity_id
_entity_poly.type
_entity_poly.pdbx_seq_one_letter_code
_entity_poly.pdbx_strand_id
1 'polypeptide(L)'
;MAALLGDAGLLNVVCDTLVWDHRTTLEEWWSGPAAGVATIGQIVTSQNPMVIAEIKDHFESLCADFTGPGGVLVLPHAALMAHGQA
;
A
#
# COMPACT_ATOMS: atom_id res chain seq x y z
N MET A 1 -8.55 -17.05 2.51
CA MET A 1 -9.50 -16.65 1.45
C MET A 1 -10.25 -17.83 0.86
N ALA A 2 -9.60 -18.90 0.37
CA ALA A 2 -10.32 -20.03 -0.22
C ALA A 2 -11.40 -20.66 0.69
N ALA A 3 -11.07 -20.94 1.96
CA ALA A 3 -12.04 -21.48 2.93
C ALA A 3 -13.24 -20.55 3.14
N LEU A 4 -13.01 -19.23 3.26
CA LEU A 4 -14.07 -18.23 3.43
C LEU A 4 -15.08 -18.26 2.26
N LEU A 5 -14.59 -18.40 1.02
CA LEU A 5 -15.45 -18.48 -0.16
C LEU A 5 -16.19 -19.83 -0.24
N GLY A 6 -15.52 -20.93 0.13
CA GLY A 6 -16.14 -22.25 0.19
C GLY A 6 -17.25 -22.32 1.25
N ASP A 7 -17.01 -21.76 2.43
CA ASP A 7 -18.00 -21.67 3.52
C ASP A 7 -19.19 -20.79 3.13
N ALA A 8 -19.00 -19.83 2.23
CA ALA A 8 -20.06 -19.02 1.64
C ALA A 8 -20.87 -19.76 0.55
N GLY A 9 -20.55 -21.03 0.25
CA GLY A 9 -21.25 -21.87 -0.71
C GLY A 9 -20.73 -21.82 -2.13
N LEU A 10 -19.61 -21.12 -2.40
CA LEU A 10 -19.02 -21.08 -3.72
C LEU A 10 -18.26 -22.38 -4.02
N LEU A 11 -18.42 -22.88 -5.24
CA LEU A 11 -17.76 -24.06 -5.77
C LEU A 11 -16.55 -23.67 -6.62
N ASN A 12 -15.65 -24.63 -6.88
CA ASN A 12 -14.45 -24.44 -7.70
C ASN A 12 -13.63 -23.22 -7.27
N VAL A 13 -13.47 -23.04 -5.96
CA VAL A 13 -12.76 -21.88 -5.41
C VAL A 13 -11.28 -21.97 -5.73
N VAL A 14 -10.76 -20.91 -6.35
CA VAL A 14 -9.35 -20.70 -6.61
C VAL A 14 -8.90 -19.47 -5.82
N CYS A 15 -7.68 -19.51 -5.29
CA CYS A 15 -7.07 -18.38 -4.60
C CYS A 15 -5.59 -18.32 -4.94
N ASP A 16 -5.22 -17.35 -5.76
CA ASP A 16 -3.85 -17.14 -6.21
C ASP A 16 -3.22 -15.93 -5.52
N THR A 17 -1.91 -16.02 -5.27
CA THR A 17 -1.13 -14.86 -4.84
C THR A 17 -0.58 -14.15 -6.07
N LEU A 18 -0.97 -12.90 -6.26
CA LEU A 18 -0.36 -12.02 -7.24
C LEU A 18 0.73 -11.20 -6.58
N VAL A 19 1.88 -11.07 -7.25
CA VAL A 19 3.01 -10.26 -6.79
C VAL A 19 3.41 -9.32 -7.91
N TRP A 20 3.61 -8.04 -7.59
CA TRP A 20 4.01 -7.03 -8.57
C TRP A 20 4.76 -5.88 -7.89
N ASP A 21 5.54 -5.15 -8.69
CA ASP A 21 6.13 -3.89 -8.26
C ASP A 21 5.20 -2.73 -8.59
N HIS A 22 4.73 -2.03 -7.56
CA HIS A 22 4.04 -0.76 -7.74
C HIS A 22 5.06 0.34 -8.00
N ARG A 23 4.89 1.07 -9.11
CA ARG A 23 5.78 2.16 -9.53
C ARG A 23 5.07 3.49 -9.38
N THR A 24 5.70 4.42 -8.66
CA THR A 24 5.17 5.76 -8.38
C THR A 24 6.31 6.73 -8.06
N THR A 25 6.00 8.00 -7.86
CA THR A 25 6.95 9.00 -7.34
C THR A 25 6.84 9.14 -5.83
N LEU A 26 7.87 9.69 -5.20
CA LEU A 26 7.85 10.04 -3.78
C LEU A 26 6.71 11.00 -3.42
N GLU A 27 6.44 11.97 -4.28
CA GLU A 27 5.39 12.96 -4.10
C GLU A 27 3.99 12.32 -4.18
N GLU A 28 3.74 11.51 -5.21
CA GLU A 28 2.49 10.75 -5.34
C GLU A 28 2.29 9.80 -4.15
N TRP A 29 3.33 9.09 -3.72
CA TRP A 29 3.24 8.17 -2.59
C TRP A 29 2.95 8.90 -1.27
N TRP A 30 3.56 10.09 -1.06
CA TRP A 30 3.31 10.94 0.12
C TRP A 30 1.92 11.58 0.11
N SER A 31 1.30 11.77 -1.06
CA SER A 31 0.00 12.44 -1.18
C SER A 31 -1.10 11.75 -0.38
N GLY A 32 -1.06 10.41 -0.25
CA GLY A 32 -2.03 9.64 0.54
C GLY A 32 -1.97 9.99 2.04
N PRO A 33 -0.83 9.77 2.71
CA PRO A 33 -0.64 10.19 4.10
C PRO A 33 -0.94 11.67 4.33
N ALA A 34 -0.46 12.56 3.45
CA ALA A 34 -0.68 14.01 3.58
C ALA A 34 -2.15 14.42 3.42
N ALA A 35 -2.94 13.68 2.62
CA ALA A 35 -4.37 13.92 2.44
C ALA A 35 -5.25 13.26 3.53
N GLY A 36 -4.65 12.61 4.52
CA GLY A 36 -5.41 11.95 5.58
C GLY A 36 -5.96 10.57 5.21
N VAL A 37 -5.45 9.93 4.15
CA VAL A 37 -5.99 8.63 3.70
C VAL A 37 -5.65 7.52 4.70
N ALA A 38 -6.66 6.72 5.04
CA ALA A 38 -6.58 5.62 5.99
C ALA A 38 -6.04 6.04 7.37
N THR A 39 -5.79 5.07 8.26
CA THR A 39 -5.33 5.35 9.62
C THR A 39 -4.01 6.10 9.66
N ILE A 40 -3.07 5.78 8.77
CA ILE A 40 -1.75 6.44 8.71
C ILE A 40 -1.92 7.92 8.39
N GLY A 41 -2.73 8.28 7.39
CA GLY A 41 -2.97 9.67 7.05
C GLY A 41 -3.65 10.43 8.18
N GLN A 42 -4.63 9.83 8.87
CA GLN A 42 -5.26 10.45 10.04
C GLN A 42 -4.25 10.74 11.16
N ILE A 43 -3.29 9.84 11.39
CA ILE A 43 -2.19 10.07 12.33
C ILE A 43 -1.36 11.27 11.89
N VAL A 44 -0.92 11.32 10.63
CA VAL A 44 -0.11 12.41 10.08
C VAL A 44 -0.84 13.76 10.20
N THR A 45 -2.09 13.84 9.74
CA THR A 45 -2.86 15.09 9.71
C THR A 45 -3.26 15.60 11.10
N SER A 46 -3.22 14.74 12.13
CA SER A 46 -3.48 15.14 13.52
C SER A 46 -2.28 15.82 14.21
N GLN A 47 -1.10 15.77 13.59
CA GLN A 47 0.12 16.35 14.15
C GLN A 47 0.23 17.85 13.87
N ASN A 48 1.10 18.52 14.63
CA ASN A 48 1.47 19.90 14.32
C ASN A 48 2.42 19.95 13.09
N PRO A 49 2.55 21.12 12.42
CA PRO A 49 3.34 21.23 11.20
C PRO A 49 4.82 20.82 11.33
N MET A 50 5.46 21.05 12.47
CA MET A 50 6.86 20.66 12.67
C MET A 50 7.00 19.13 12.71
N VAL A 51 6.07 18.45 13.39
CA VAL A 51 6.06 16.99 13.45
C VAL A 51 5.70 16.39 12.09
N ILE A 52 4.81 17.01 11.31
CA ILE A 52 4.53 16.55 9.93
C ILE A 52 5.79 16.63 9.06
N ALA A 53 6.57 17.71 9.17
CA ALA A 53 7.83 17.84 8.44
C ALA A 53 8.84 16.76 8.86
N GLU A 54 8.98 16.50 10.16
CA GLU A 54 9.85 15.42 10.66
C GLU A 54 9.40 14.03 10.15
N ILE A 55 8.10 13.74 10.16
CA ILE A 55 7.56 12.49 9.60
C ILE A 55 7.90 12.41 8.10
N LYS A 56 7.77 13.51 7.36
CA LYS A 56 8.11 13.55 5.94
C LYS A 56 9.59 13.23 5.73
N ASP A 57 10.50 13.86 6.45
CA ASP A 57 11.95 13.61 6.31
C ASP A 57 12.29 12.12 6.54
N HIS A 58 11.69 11.51 7.56
CA HIS A 58 11.87 10.08 7.82
C HIS A 58 11.23 9.21 6.73
N PHE A 59 10.05 9.57 6.23
CA PHE A 59 9.40 8.89 5.12
C PHE A 59 10.28 8.93 3.85
N GLU A 60 10.88 10.07 3.52
CA GLU A 60 11.78 10.21 2.38
C GLU A 60 13.03 9.34 2.55
N SER A 61 13.61 9.31 3.76
CA SER A 61 14.73 8.43 4.09
C SER A 61 14.38 6.95 3.92
N LEU A 62 13.19 6.51 4.33
CA LEU A 62 12.75 5.12 4.17
C LEU A 62 12.50 4.77 2.71
N CYS A 63 12.01 5.72 1.91
CA CYS A 63 11.77 5.54 0.48
C CYS A 63 13.07 5.41 -0.34
N ALA A 64 14.20 5.90 0.17
CA ALA A 64 15.48 5.83 -0.52
C ALA A 64 15.87 4.37 -0.87
N ASP A 65 15.59 3.41 0.01
CA ASP A 65 15.89 1.99 -0.20
C ASP A 65 15.07 1.36 -1.35
N PHE A 66 13.95 1.99 -1.72
CA PHE A 66 13.05 1.54 -2.79
C PHE A 66 13.15 2.41 -4.05
N THR A 67 14.03 3.41 -4.05
CA THR A 67 14.18 4.32 -5.19
C THR A 67 15.06 3.70 -6.25
N GLY A 68 14.47 3.41 -7.40
CA GLY A 68 15.16 2.91 -8.59
C GLY A 68 15.75 4.04 -9.45
N PRO A 69 16.39 3.67 -10.58
CA PRO A 69 16.88 4.63 -11.57
C PRO A 69 15.78 5.60 -12.02
N GLY A 70 16.13 6.89 -12.13
CA GLY A 70 15.17 7.94 -12.51
C GLY A 70 14.30 8.47 -11.38
N GLY A 71 14.58 8.10 -10.11
CA GLY A 71 13.86 8.64 -8.95
C GLY A 71 12.47 8.03 -8.75
N VAL A 72 12.19 6.90 -9.41
CA VAL A 72 10.91 6.19 -9.30
C VAL A 72 10.98 5.23 -8.12
N LEU A 73 9.98 5.27 -7.25
CA LEU A 73 9.80 4.27 -6.20
C LEU A 73 9.29 2.97 -6.80
N VAL A 74 9.94 1.86 -6.44
CA VAL A 74 9.60 0.51 -6.86
C VAL A 74 9.25 -0.28 -5.60
N LEU A 75 7.94 -0.36 -5.31
CA LEU A 75 7.42 -0.89 -4.06
C LEU A 75 6.86 -2.29 -4.26
N PRO A 76 7.45 -3.35 -3.67
CA PRO A 76 6.97 -4.71 -3.83
C PRO A 76 5.61 -4.87 -3.13
N HIS A 77 4.61 -5.32 -3.88
CA HIS A 77 3.25 -5.56 -3.40
C HIS A 77 2.81 -6.99 -3.70
N ALA A 78 1.91 -7.50 -2.86
CA ALA A 78 1.22 -8.75 -3.10
C ALA A 78 -0.26 -8.64 -2.74
N ALA A 79 -1.10 -9.38 -3.45
CA ALA A 79 -2.52 -9.50 -3.15
C ALA A 79 -2.99 -10.94 -3.37
N LEU A 80 -4.03 -11.32 -2.63
CA LEU A 80 -4.75 -12.57 -2.85
C LEU A 80 -5.94 -12.31 -3.77
N MET A 81 -5.93 -12.94 -4.95
CA MET A 81 -7.09 -12.96 -5.83
C MET A 81 -7.83 -14.27 -5.59
N ALA A 82 -9.07 -14.19 -5.11
CA ALA A 82 -9.90 -15.36 -4.86
C ALA A 82 -11.22 -15.26 -5.62
N HIS A 83 -11.64 -16.35 -6.25
CA HIS A 83 -12.91 -16.44 -6.98
C HIS A 83 -13.48 -17.86 -6.92
N GLY A 84 -14.79 -18.00 -7.17
CA GLY A 84 -15.52 -19.26 -7.22
C GLY A 84 -16.84 -19.08 -7.98
N GLN A 85 -17.59 -20.17 -8.19
CA GLN A 85 -18.87 -20.16 -8.90
C GLN A 85 -20.02 -20.46 -7.93
N ALA A 86 -21.16 -19.81 -8.13
CA ALA A 86 -22.38 -20.05 -7.37
C ALA A 86 -23.13 -21.29 -7.86
#